data_AF-A0A659S2Z6-F1
#
_entry.id   AF-A0A659S2Z6-F1
#
_cell.length_a   1.000
_cell.length_b   1.000
_cell.length_c   1.000
_cell.angle_alpha   90.00
_cell.angle_beta   90.00
_cell.angle_gamma   90.00
#
_symmetry.space_group_name_H-M   'P 1'
#
loop_
_entity.id
_entity.type
_entity.pdbx_description
1 polymer ?
#
loop_
_entity_poly.entity_id
_entity_poly.type
_entity_poly.pdbx_seq_one_letter_code
_entity_poly.pdbx_strand_id
1 'polypeptide(L)'
;FRWGEKGKWNLEAVAAGVETELSLSLLGQHDDVAGVAFPYFGGNENPHFRSVRQEPVLVRKLPVKRLALADGSERMVVSVSDLVLAYSGLGRGLDDCQRAY
;
A
#
# COMPACT_ATOMS: atom_id res chain seq x y z
N PHE A 1 0.14 -3.73 23.82
CA PHE A 1 0.00 -5.20 23.90
C PHE A 1 1.25 -5.94 24.38
N ARG A 2 2.45 -5.67 23.85
CA ARG A 2 3.67 -6.38 24.31
C ARG A 2 4.14 -5.97 25.71
N TRP A 3 3.92 -4.71 26.09
CA TRP A 3 4.37 -4.11 27.36
C TRP A 3 3.23 -3.34 28.04
N GLY A 4 3.29 -3.17 29.36
CA GLY A 4 2.31 -2.38 30.14
C GLY A 4 0.95 -3.06 30.38
N GLU A 5 0.65 -4.14 29.66
CA GLU A 5 -0.55 -4.97 29.79
C GLU A 5 -0.20 -6.44 29.51
N LYS A 6 -1.10 -7.39 29.80
CA LYS A 6 -0.90 -8.83 29.57
C LYS A 6 -2.06 -9.44 28.78
N GLY A 7 -1.78 -10.54 28.08
CA GLY A 7 -2.81 -11.40 27.46
C GLY A 7 -3.24 -11.04 26.03
N LYS A 8 -2.73 -9.95 25.44
CA LYS A 8 -3.14 -9.48 24.11
C LYS A 8 -2.02 -9.47 23.06
N TRP A 9 -0.81 -9.92 23.40
CA TRP A 9 0.28 -10.05 22.44
C TRP A 9 0.29 -11.48 21.86
N ASN A 10 -0.58 -11.71 20.88
CA ASN A 10 -0.74 -12.98 20.18
C ASN A 10 -1.15 -12.71 18.72
N LEU A 11 -1.49 -13.76 17.97
CA LEU A 11 -1.96 -13.68 16.58
C LEU A 11 -3.46 -13.97 16.44
N GLU A 12 -4.22 -13.90 17.54
CA GLU A 12 -5.66 -14.11 17.50
C GLU A 12 -6.33 -12.89 16.84
N ALA A 13 -7.25 -13.14 15.92
CA ALA A 13 -7.96 -12.09 15.19
C ALA A 13 -9.13 -11.56 16.02
N VAL A 14 -8.82 -10.85 17.10
CA VAL A 14 -9.81 -10.36 18.07
C VAL A 14 -9.68 -8.85 18.26
N ALA A 15 -10.77 -8.13 18.06
CA ALA A 15 -10.88 -6.70 18.34
C ALA A 15 -11.94 -6.46 19.42
N ALA A 16 -11.61 -5.70 20.47
CA ALA A 16 -12.49 -5.43 21.60
C ALA A 16 -13.15 -6.68 22.24
N GLY A 17 -12.49 -7.85 22.16
CA GLY A 17 -13.00 -9.11 22.69
C GLY A 17 -13.91 -9.89 21.73
N VAL A 18 -14.08 -9.44 20.49
CA VAL A 18 -14.90 -10.06 19.46
C VAL A 18 -14.02 -10.58 18.32
N GLU A 19 -14.27 -11.80 17.87
CA GLU A 19 -13.63 -12.36 16.67
C GLU A 19 -13.89 -11.47 15.46
N THR A 20 -12.85 -11.16 14.69
CA THR A 20 -12.89 -10.16 13.63
C THR A 20 -12.09 -10.64 12.42
N GLU A 21 -12.67 -10.50 11.24
CA GLU A 21 -11.96 -10.72 9.97
C GLU A 21 -11.31 -9.43 9.48
N LEU A 22 -10.01 -9.46 9.20
CA LEU A 22 -9.27 -8.31 8.68
C LEU A 22 -9.37 -8.24 7.16
N SER A 23 -9.70 -7.06 6.63
CA SER A 23 -9.69 -6.82 5.19
C SER A 23 -8.27 -6.62 4.67
N LEU A 24 -7.89 -7.36 3.63
CA LEU A 24 -6.58 -7.23 2.99
C LEU A 24 -6.47 -5.98 2.12
N SER A 25 -7.52 -5.64 1.37
CA SER A 25 -7.51 -4.62 0.32
C SER A 25 -8.63 -3.61 0.52
N LEU A 26 -8.37 -2.35 0.15
CA LEU A 26 -9.38 -1.30 0.07
C LEU A 26 -10.05 -1.22 -1.31
N LEU A 27 -9.63 -2.05 -2.28
CA LEU A 27 -10.26 -2.10 -3.58
C LEU A 27 -11.74 -2.50 -3.44
N GLY A 28 -12.65 -1.74 -4.06
CA GLY A 28 -14.10 -1.90 -3.90
C GLY A 28 -14.68 -1.29 -2.61
N GLN A 29 -13.85 -0.80 -1.69
CA GLN A 29 -14.26 -0.18 -0.42
C GLN A 29 -13.61 1.19 -0.18
N HIS A 30 -12.88 1.72 -1.17
CA HIS A 30 -12.12 2.95 -1.08
C HIS A 30 -13.00 4.17 -1.29
N ASP A 31 -12.54 5.30 -0.76
CA ASP A 31 -13.22 6.58 -0.90
C ASP A 31 -12.67 7.33 -2.13
N ASP A 32 -11.41 7.06 -2.51
CA ASP A 32 -10.70 7.73 -3.61
C ASP A 32 -9.57 6.85 -4.16
N VAL A 33 -8.95 7.29 -5.25
CA VAL A 33 -7.77 6.66 -5.86
C VAL A 33 -6.62 7.68 -5.88
N ALA A 34 -5.51 7.35 -5.23
CA ALA A 34 -4.35 8.24 -5.13
C ALA A 34 -3.11 7.68 -5.83
N GLY A 35 -2.28 8.57 -6.38
CA GLY A 35 -0.96 8.22 -6.91
C GLY A 35 0.06 8.09 -5.80
N VAL A 36 0.70 6.91 -5.68
CA VAL A 36 1.79 6.65 -4.74
C VAL A 36 3.09 6.47 -5.52
N ALA A 37 4.13 7.18 -5.09
CA ALA A 37 5.46 7.15 -5.69
C ALA A 37 6.29 5.97 -5.14
N PHE A 38 6.76 5.12 -6.04
CA PHE A 38 7.70 4.05 -5.74
C PHE A 38 9.06 4.36 -6.36
N PRO A 39 10.17 4.23 -5.60
CA PRO A 39 11.49 4.38 -6.18
C PRO A 39 11.81 3.20 -7.10
N TYR A 40 12.43 3.48 -8.24
CA TYR A 40 12.85 2.48 -9.22
C TYR A 40 14.34 2.59 -9.50
N PHE A 41 15.07 1.54 -9.13
CA PHE A 41 16.53 1.48 -9.25
C PHE A 41 17.00 0.65 -10.45
N GLY A 42 16.10 -0.05 -11.14
CA GLY A 42 16.46 -0.92 -12.28
C GLY A 42 17.00 -0.17 -13.50
N GLY A 43 16.78 1.15 -13.56
CA GLY A 43 17.33 2.03 -14.59
C GLY A 43 18.77 2.48 -14.35
N ASN A 44 19.33 2.21 -13.17
CA ASN A 44 20.70 2.60 -12.84
C ASN A 44 21.69 1.77 -13.67
N GLU A 45 22.54 2.44 -14.43
CA GLU A 45 23.55 1.79 -15.24
C GLU A 45 24.61 1.10 -14.37
N ASN A 46 25.04 -0.09 -14.79
CA ASN A 46 26.07 -0.87 -14.12
C ASN A 46 26.99 -1.52 -15.17
N PRO A 47 28.33 -1.57 -14.96
CA PRO A 47 29.26 -2.16 -15.92
C PRO A 47 29.05 -3.65 -16.21
N HIS A 48 28.41 -4.38 -15.29
CA HIS A 48 28.30 -5.84 -15.33
C HIS A 48 26.87 -6.34 -15.48
N PHE A 49 25.87 -5.47 -15.39
CA PHE A 49 24.46 -5.84 -15.48
C PHE A 49 23.72 -4.90 -16.41
N ARG A 50 22.84 -5.47 -17.24
CA ARG A 50 21.95 -4.69 -18.10
C ARG A 50 20.93 -3.94 -17.24
N SER A 51 20.81 -2.63 -17.47
CA SER A 51 19.74 -1.81 -16.90
C SER A 51 18.50 -1.82 -17.78
N VAL A 52 17.35 -1.56 -17.17
CA VAL A 52 16.08 -1.33 -17.87
C VAL A 52 15.68 0.10 -17.60
N ARG A 53 15.86 0.97 -18.60
CA ARG A 53 15.57 2.40 -18.46
C ARG A 53 14.08 2.63 -18.23
N GLN A 54 13.75 3.25 -17.10
CA GLN A 54 12.43 3.79 -16.77
C GLN A 54 12.61 5.07 -15.94
N GLU A 55 11.51 5.72 -15.58
CA GLU A 55 11.53 6.83 -14.63
C GLU A 55 12.06 6.34 -13.27
N PRO A 56 12.91 7.13 -12.58
CA PRO A 56 13.44 6.77 -11.26
C PRO A 56 12.37 6.72 -10.17
N VAL A 57 11.19 7.30 -10.46
CA VAL A 57 10.00 7.23 -9.62
C VAL A 57 8.84 6.73 -10.47
N LEU A 58 8.24 5.62 -10.04
CA LEU A 58 7.05 5.02 -10.64
C LEU A 58 5.84 5.42 -9.80
N VAL A 59 4.94 6.21 -10.38
CA VAL A 59 3.66 6.54 -9.73
C VAL A 59 2.65 5.43 -10.05
N ARG A 60 2.05 4.84 -9.02
CA ARG A 60 1.00 3.81 -9.12
C ARG A 60 -0.28 4.30 -8.47
N LYS A 61 -1.44 4.00 -9.06
CA LYS A 61 -2.75 4.32 -8.47
C LYS A 61 -3.13 3.26 -7.46
N LEU A 62 -3.48 3.70 -6.26
CA LEU A 62 -3.92 2.82 -5.18
C LEU A 62 -5.28 3.25 -4.63
N PRO A 63 -6.10 2.28 -4.19
CA PRO A 63 -7.35 2.57 -3.49
C PRO A 63 -7.02 3.12 -2.09
N VAL A 64 -7.59 4.26 -1.71
CA VAL A 64 -7.32 4.91 -0.42
C VAL A 64 -8.60 5.18 0.37
N LYS A 65 -8.46 5.24 1.70
CA LYS A 65 -9.49 5.75 2.60
C LYS A 65 -9.06 7.04 3.26
N ARG A 66 -10.01 7.95 3.51
CA ARG A 66 -9.78 9.19 4.26
C ARG A 66 -10.18 8.97 5.71
N LEU A 67 -9.25 9.25 6.62
CA LEU A 67 -9.47 9.15 8.07
C LEU A 67 -9.31 10.53 8.72
N ALA A 68 -10.27 10.89 9.56
CA ALA A 68 -10.11 11.98 10.52
C ALA A 68 -9.20 11.52 11.67
N LEU A 69 -8.14 12.28 11.92
CA LEU A 69 -7.22 12.05 13.02
C LEU A 69 -7.72 12.74 14.31
N ALA A 70 -7.13 12.36 15.45
CA ALA A 70 -7.50 12.90 16.76
C ALA A 70 -7.26 14.43 16.89
N ASP A 71 -6.36 14.98 16.08
CA ASP A 71 -6.10 16.44 16.00
C ASP A 71 -7.11 17.18 15.10
N GLY A 72 -8.08 16.47 14.53
CA GLY A 72 -9.09 16.99 13.61
C GLY A 72 -8.62 17.09 12.15
N SER A 73 -7.36 16.78 11.84
CA SER A 73 -6.86 16.78 10.47
C SER A 73 -7.24 15.50 9.72
N GLU A 74 -7.31 15.55 8.39
CA GLU A 74 -7.61 14.37 7.55
C GLU A 74 -6.33 13.79 6.95
N ARG A 75 -6.23 12.46 6.87
CA ARG A 75 -5.17 11.76 6.12
C ARG A 75 -5.72 10.64 5.27
N MET A 76 -5.07 10.40 4.14
CA MET A 76 -5.30 9.21 3.31
C MET A 76 -4.46 8.05 3.82
N VAL A 77 -5.06 6.86 3.86
CA VAL A 77 -4.41 5.61 4.23
C VAL A 77 -4.66 4.55 3.16
N VAL A 78 -3.75 3.58 3.11
CA VAL A 78 -3.80 2.44 2.20
C VAL A 78 -3.34 1.18 2.94
N SER A 79 -3.80 0.01 2.51
CA SER A 79 -3.33 -1.26 3.08
C SER A 79 -1.93 -1.61 2.55
N VAL A 80 -1.16 -2.36 3.35
CA VAL A 80 0.13 -2.89 2.90
C VAL A 80 -0.05 -3.88 1.74
N SER A 81 -1.15 -4.64 1.70
CA SER A 81 -1.43 -5.56 0.59
C SER A 81 -1.58 -4.81 -0.73
N ASP A 82 -2.30 -3.69 -0.73
CA ASP A 82 -2.46 -2.84 -1.91
C ASP A 82 -1.13 -2.23 -2.38
N LEU A 83 -0.28 -1.80 -1.43
CA LEU A 83 1.07 -1.32 -1.71
C LEU A 83 1.95 -2.38 -2.39
N VAL A 84 1.94 -3.61 -1.86
CA VAL A 84 2.73 -4.71 -2.41
C VAL A 84 2.27 -5.06 -3.83
N LEU A 85 0.97 -5.15 -4.06
CA LEU A 85 0.43 -5.46 -5.39
C LEU A 85 0.75 -4.36 -6.42
N ALA A 86 0.69 -3.09 -6.01
CA ALA A 86 1.06 -1.96 -6.86
C ALA A 86 2.57 -1.95 -7.18
N TYR A 87 3.43 -2.27 -6.20
CA TYR A 87 4.88 -2.37 -6.39
C TYR A 87 5.24 -3.44 -7.43
N SER A 88 4.55 -4.58 -7.41
CA SER A 88 4.73 -5.65 -8.41
C SER A 88 4.29 -5.28 -9.83
N GLY A 89 3.65 -4.11 -10.02
CA GLY A 89 3.16 -3.67 -11.32
C GLY A 89 1.92 -4.43 -11.80
N LEU A 90 1.19 -5.10 -10.90
CA LEU A 90 -0.04 -5.79 -11.26
C LEU A 90 -1.17 -4.78 -11.44
N GLY A 91 -1.77 -4.75 -12.64
CA GLY A 91 -2.92 -3.89 -12.93
C GLY A 91 -4.17 -4.38 -12.21
N ARG A 92 -4.87 -3.49 -11.51
CA ARG A 92 -6.04 -3.84 -10.66
C ARG A 92 -7.33 -3.12 -11.06
N GLY A 93 -7.43 -2.68 -12.31
CA GLY A 93 -8.61 -1.97 -12.83
C GLY A 93 -8.77 -0.55 -12.31
N LEU A 94 -7.68 0.10 -11.89
CA LEU A 94 -7.65 1.50 -11.45
C LEU A 94 -7.19 2.46 -12.56
N ASP A 95 -7.20 2.00 -13.82
CA ASP A 95 -6.68 2.73 -15.00
C ASP A 95 -5.28 3.28 -14.76
N ASP A 96 -4.40 2.44 -14.23
CA ASP A 96 -2.98 2.74 -14.20
C ASP A 96 -2.47 2.76 -15.65
N CYS A 97 -2.11 3.95 -16.14
CA CYS A 97 -1.38 4.08 -17.39
C CYS A 97 -0.02 3.40 -17.22
N GLN A 98 0.03 2.09 -17.44
CA GLN A 98 1.26 1.43 -17.78
C GLN A 98 1.65 1.96 -19.16
N ARG A 99 2.56 2.93 -19.20
CA ARG A 99 3.48 3.04 -20.33
C ARG A 99 4.35 1.78 -20.30
N ALA A 100 3.79 0.68 -20.78
CA ALA A 100 4.57 -0.47 -21.21
C ALA A 100 5.41 0.01 -22.40
N TYR A 101 6.73 -0.11 -22.25
CA TYR A 101 7.68 -0.01 -23.35
C TYR A 101 7.85 -1.38 -24.00
#